data_AF-A0AAE4YMJ6-F1
#
_entry.id   AF-A0AAE4YMJ6-F1
#
_cell.length_a   1.000
_cell.length_b   1.000
_cell.length_c   1.000
_cell.angle_alpha   90.00
_cell.angle_beta   90.00
_cell.angle_gamma   90.00
#
_symmetry.space_group_name_H-M   'P 1'
#
loop_
_entity.id
_entity.type
_entity.pdbx_description
1 polymer ?
#
loop_
_entity_poly.entity_id
_entity_poly.type
_entity_poly.pdbx_seq_one_letter_code
_entity_poly.pdbx_strand_id
1 'polypeptide(L)'
;MSTSFDSYQPIGLQRHRPRARAQYRIRRETFVRIVLSAIFYISLWRATGMWYGLPADFQEGVGKDPMPMRLLLMSLVPLIGLYCILEPRRIFELIRSASPLVGIVCLCVFLSIAFSVSVGASLRALVAVALLTAGPILYRARYGAVDTFESLAKFAIATAFINILYTAAFPRFAVMRGSYAGMVKGAFYHKNMLGQFSATNFILLLPALPMWRLRYYDLLRWAAMLLYLVLIVLAKSSTAIILLSIGIAVFYGMSWIQRFPGRIFRSFVVLLAFALLGFVVSVALMGVAQAIAESFGKDLTLSGRTNVWEQLLPLIYERPLSGWGFALFRQPDIMEQYVRLTWDAQSTHNTYIELALNMGIPATIIWTSFVVVRLVAKMTSSPLNQALAITKRKEVVIILLILIGAFTEAGMMLAPFILWPHTVIALTSLGPEFLSRFRKPTQAGAQHASG
;
A
#
# COMPACT_ATOMS: atom_id res chain seq x y z
N MET A 1 -2.82 4.55 -91.05
CA MET A 1 -3.48 5.87 -90.98
C MET A 1 -4.77 5.71 -90.19
N SER A 2 -4.74 5.99 -88.89
CA SER A 2 -5.80 6.67 -88.13
C SER A 2 -5.41 6.70 -86.66
N THR A 3 -5.28 7.92 -86.15
CA THR A 3 -4.99 8.30 -84.78
C THR A 3 -6.26 8.19 -83.92
N SER A 4 -6.17 7.60 -82.74
CA SER A 4 -7.17 7.78 -81.67
C SER A 4 -6.49 8.36 -80.42
N PHE A 5 -7.03 9.49 -80.01
CA PHE A 5 -6.59 10.36 -78.92
C PHE A 5 -6.43 9.65 -77.57
N ASP A 6 -5.30 9.92 -76.91
CA ASP A 6 -5.06 9.62 -75.51
C ASP A 6 -5.99 10.42 -74.59
N SER A 7 -6.59 9.71 -73.64
CA SER A 7 -7.46 10.25 -72.60
C SER A 7 -6.62 10.67 -71.38
N TYR A 8 -6.79 11.91 -70.95
CA TYR A 8 -6.24 12.42 -69.69
C TYR A 8 -6.83 11.66 -68.49
N GLN A 9 -6.00 10.98 -67.70
CA GLN A 9 -6.33 10.63 -66.31
C GLN A 9 -5.80 11.71 -65.35
N PRO A 10 -6.63 12.25 -64.44
CA PRO A 10 -6.16 13.18 -63.43
C PRO A 10 -5.42 12.41 -62.32
N ILE A 11 -4.21 12.85 -62.00
CA ILE A 11 -3.45 12.40 -60.83
C ILE A 11 -4.24 12.80 -59.58
N GLY A 12 -5.02 11.87 -59.05
CA GLY A 12 -5.72 12.01 -57.78
C GLY A 12 -4.71 12.06 -56.64
N LEU A 13 -4.36 13.27 -56.19
CA LEU A 13 -3.67 13.50 -54.92
C LEU A 13 -4.52 12.93 -53.78
N GLN A 14 -4.21 11.68 -53.37
CA GLN A 14 -4.72 11.12 -52.12
C GLN A 14 -4.24 12.00 -50.96
N ARG A 15 -5.10 12.91 -50.49
CA ARG A 15 -4.88 13.66 -49.25
C ARG A 15 -4.76 12.68 -48.09
N HIS A 16 -3.52 12.41 -47.70
CA HIS A 16 -3.16 11.72 -46.49
C HIS A 16 -3.97 12.27 -45.29
N ARG A 17 -4.88 11.43 -44.74
CA ARG A 17 -5.58 11.62 -43.46
C ARG A 17 -4.85 11.07 -42.19
N PRO A 18 -3.51 10.86 -42.09
CA PRO A 18 -2.90 10.29 -40.89
C PRO A 18 -2.80 11.29 -39.72
N ARG A 19 -2.80 12.61 -39.97
CA ARG A 19 -2.62 13.64 -38.92
C ARG A 19 -3.77 13.69 -37.90
N ALA A 20 -5.02 13.61 -38.34
CA ALA A 20 -6.19 13.69 -37.45
C ALA A 20 -6.29 12.46 -36.52
N ARG A 21 -6.01 11.25 -37.03
CA ARG A 21 -5.99 10.01 -36.22
C ARG A 21 -4.85 10.02 -35.20
N ALA A 22 -3.68 10.56 -35.55
CA ALA A 22 -2.55 10.69 -34.64
C ALA A 22 -2.85 11.67 -33.49
N GLN A 23 -3.41 12.84 -33.80
CA GLN A 23 -3.79 13.85 -32.80
C GLN A 23 -4.87 13.33 -31.84
N TYR A 24 -5.89 12.64 -32.36
CA TYR A 24 -6.92 12.00 -31.53
C TYR A 24 -6.32 10.96 -30.57
N ARG A 25 -5.39 10.12 -31.05
CA ARG A 25 -4.71 9.11 -30.22
C ARG A 25 -3.88 9.75 -29.10
N ILE A 26 -3.17 10.85 -29.40
CA ILE A 26 -2.38 11.58 -28.41
C ILE A 26 -3.30 12.21 -27.34
N ARG A 27 -4.39 12.88 -27.75
CA ARG A 27 -5.37 13.46 -26.82
C ARG A 27 -6.00 12.40 -25.92
N ARG A 28 -6.38 11.25 -26.47
CA ARG A 28 -6.89 10.11 -25.69
C ARG A 28 -5.85 9.57 -24.72
N GLU A 29 -4.60 9.37 -25.14
CA GLU A 29 -3.53 8.90 -24.23
C GLU A 29 -3.28 9.88 -23.08
N THR A 30 -3.24 11.18 -23.35
CA THR A 30 -3.09 12.22 -22.33
C THR A 30 -4.27 12.24 -21.37
N PHE A 31 -5.50 12.17 -21.90
CA PHE A 31 -6.71 12.14 -21.08
C PHE A 31 -6.73 10.93 -20.14
N VAL A 32 -6.45 9.73 -20.65
CA VAL A 32 -6.39 8.52 -19.82
C VAL A 32 -5.29 8.63 -18.77
N ARG A 33 -4.15 9.25 -19.09
CA ARG A 33 -3.08 9.49 -18.12
C ARG A 33 -3.53 10.41 -16.98
N ILE A 34 -4.25 11.49 -17.30
CA ILE A 34 -4.78 12.42 -16.30
C ILE A 34 -5.77 11.69 -15.39
N VAL A 35 -6.75 11.00 -15.96
CA VAL A 35 -7.77 10.25 -15.20
C VAL A 35 -7.09 9.22 -14.29
N LEU A 36 -6.17 8.42 -14.80
CA LEU A 36 -5.53 7.36 -14.01
C LEU A 36 -4.60 7.91 -12.93
N SER A 37 -3.90 9.02 -13.21
CA SER A 37 -3.10 9.71 -12.19
C SER A 37 -3.97 10.32 -11.10
N ALA A 38 -5.14 10.89 -11.46
CA ALA A 38 -6.10 11.40 -10.49
C ALA A 38 -6.63 10.28 -9.60
N ILE A 39 -7.07 9.15 -10.17
CA ILE A 39 -7.48 7.97 -9.40
C ILE A 39 -6.37 7.54 -8.43
N PHE A 40 -5.12 7.44 -8.91
CA PHE A 40 -3.98 7.02 -8.10
C PHE A 40 -3.73 7.94 -6.90
N TYR A 41 -3.62 9.25 -7.12
CA TYR A 41 -3.34 10.20 -6.04
C TYR A 41 -4.54 10.39 -5.09
N ILE A 42 -5.77 10.32 -5.59
CA ILE A 42 -6.98 10.35 -4.74
C ILE A 42 -7.03 9.11 -3.86
N SER A 43 -6.73 7.92 -4.39
CA SER A 43 -6.65 6.70 -3.58
C SER A 43 -5.56 6.80 -2.50
N LEU A 44 -4.38 7.34 -2.84
CA LEU A 44 -3.30 7.55 -1.88
C LEU A 44 -3.71 8.53 -0.78
N TRP A 45 -4.24 9.69 -1.14
CA TRP A 45 -4.65 10.71 -0.19
C TRP A 45 -5.81 10.25 0.69
N ARG A 46 -6.82 9.57 0.13
CA ARG A 46 -7.93 9.03 0.92
C ARG A 46 -7.45 8.01 1.95
N ALA A 47 -6.50 7.16 1.57
CA ALA A 47 -5.95 6.15 2.47
C ALA A 47 -5.22 6.77 3.67
N THR A 48 -4.55 7.93 3.49
CA THR A 48 -3.85 8.57 4.62
C THR A 48 -4.79 9.02 5.73
N GLY A 49 -6.04 9.35 5.40
CA GLY A 49 -7.00 9.91 6.35
C GLY A 49 -6.57 11.29 6.89
N MET A 50 -5.61 11.96 6.23
CA MET A 50 -5.12 13.27 6.66
C MET A 50 -6.20 14.33 6.46
N TRP A 51 -6.52 15.09 7.52
CA TRP A 51 -7.50 16.16 7.43
C TRP A 51 -7.19 17.34 8.37
N TYR A 52 -7.72 18.51 8.02
CA TYR A 52 -7.60 19.72 8.81
C TYR A 52 -8.54 19.70 10.03
N GLY A 53 -8.04 20.12 11.19
CA GLY A 53 -8.89 20.33 12.37
C GLY A 53 -9.29 19.04 13.10
N LEU A 54 -8.58 17.94 12.89
CA LEU A 54 -8.75 16.74 13.72
C LEU A 54 -8.46 17.09 15.20
N PRO A 55 -9.33 16.69 16.14
CA PRO A 55 -9.22 17.08 17.55
C PRO A 55 -7.90 16.60 18.15
N ALA A 56 -7.24 17.45 18.94
CA ALA A 56 -5.96 17.12 19.58
C ALA A 56 -6.12 16.19 20.79
N ASP A 57 -7.26 16.29 21.46
CA ASP A 57 -7.66 15.36 22.50
C ASP A 57 -8.11 14.05 21.84
N PHE A 58 -7.48 12.96 22.25
CA PHE A 58 -7.85 11.63 21.80
C PHE A 58 -9.11 11.22 22.56
N GLN A 59 -10.26 11.52 21.99
CA GLN A 59 -11.54 10.98 22.42
C GLN A 59 -11.94 9.89 21.42
N GLU A 60 -11.75 8.66 21.86
CA GLU A 60 -12.43 7.50 21.32
C GLU A 60 -13.95 7.81 21.39
N GLY A 61 -14.60 8.03 20.23
CA GLY A 61 -16.03 8.35 20.16
C GLY A 61 -16.48 9.41 19.13
N VAL A 62 -15.57 10.22 18.55
CA VAL A 62 -15.96 11.20 17.52
C VAL A 62 -15.92 10.58 16.12
N GLY A 63 -17.05 10.61 15.41
CA GLY A 63 -17.27 10.05 14.07
C GLY A 63 -16.04 10.14 13.15
N LYS A 64 -15.37 9.00 12.99
CA LYS A 64 -13.95 8.86 12.61
C LYS A 64 -13.58 9.17 11.16
N ASP A 65 -14.55 9.56 10.33
CA ASP A 65 -14.30 9.90 8.91
C ASP A 65 -14.85 11.29 8.60
N PRO A 66 -13.98 12.30 8.43
CA PRO A 66 -14.39 13.62 7.94
C PRO A 66 -15.19 13.51 6.65
N MET A 67 -16.26 14.29 6.51
CA MET A 67 -17.10 14.32 5.31
C MET A 67 -16.28 14.45 4.00
N PRO A 68 -15.19 15.25 3.95
CA PRO A 68 -14.32 15.31 2.77
C PRO A 68 -13.61 14.00 2.42
N MET A 69 -13.24 13.19 3.41
CA MET A 69 -12.67 11.86 3.16
C MET A 69 -13.73 10.92 2.55
N ARG A 70 -14.99 11.03 2.96
CA ARG A 70 -16.08 10.28 2.34
C ARG A 70 -16.30 10.72 0.88
N LEU A 71 -16.27 12.02 0.61
CA LEU A 71 -16.37 12.57 -0.74
C LEU A 71 -15.21 12.11 -1.64
N LEU A 72 -13.98 12.13 -1.13
CA LEU A 72 -12.83 11.62 -1.89
C LEU A 72 -13.00 10.15 -2.26
N LEU A 73 -13.47 9.31 -1.33
CA LEU A 73 -13.76 7.92 -1.62
C LEU A 73 -14.87 7.77 -2.68
N MET A 74 -15.96 8.52 -2.56
CA MET A 74 -17.07 8.50 -3.52
C MET A 74 -16.64 8.99 -4.91
N SER A 75 -15.74 9.97 -4.99
CA SER A 75 -15.20 10.49 -6.26
C SER A 75 -14.43 9.43 -7.07
N LEU A 76 -13.90 8.39 -6.41
CA LEU A 76 -13.24 7.28 -7.10
C LEU A 76 -14.22 6.45 -7.94
N VAL A 77 -15.50 6.37 -7.56
CA VAL A 77 -16.50 5.57 -8.29
C VAL A 77 -16.67 6.04 -9.75
N PRO A 78 -17.03 7.30 -10.04
CA PRO A 78 -17.17 7.76 -11.42
C PRO A 78 -15.83 7.76 -12.18
N LEU A 79 -14.70 8.05 -11.51
CA LEU A 79 -13.39 8.06 -12.16
C LEU A 79 -12.94 6.66 -12.60
N ILE A 80 -13.11 5.67 -11.72
CA ILE A 80 -12.82 4.26 -12.04
C ILE A 80 -13.76 3.79 -13.15
N GLY A 81 -15.06 4.08 -13.04
CA GLY A 81 -16.05 3.78 -14.09
C GLY A 81 -15.66 4.37 -15.45
N LEU A 82 -15.23 5.63 -15.48
CA LEU A 82 -14.73 6.28 -16.69
C LEU A 82 -13.50 5.57 -17.25
N TYR A 83 -12.51 5.22 -16.41
CA TYR A 83 -11.34 4.46 -16.86
C TYR A 83 -11.75 3.08 -17.43
N CYS A 84 -12.75 2.44 -16.82
CA CYS A 84 -13.27 1.16 -17.29
C CYS A 84 -13.85 1.22 -18.70
N ILE A 85 -14.59 2.29 -18.99
CA ILE A 85 -15.14 2.55 -20.32
C ILE A 85 -14.02 2.89 -21.32
N LEU A 86 -13.00 3.62 -20.88
CA LEU A 86 -11.89 4.01 -21.75
C LEU A 86 -10.97 2.85 -22.15
N GLU A 87 -10.73 1.87 -21.26
CA GLU A 87 -9.76 0.78 -21.46
C GLU A 87 -10.28 -0.62 -21.04
N PRO A 88 -11.42 -1.09 -21.60
CA PRO A 88 -12.07 -2.32 -21.15
C PRO A 88 -11.20 -3.58 -21.36
N ARG A 89 -10.41 -3.62 -22.44
CA ARG A 89 -9.51 -4.75 -22.75
C ARG A 89 -8.46 -4.96 -21.66
N ARG A 90 -7.84 -3.88 -21.16
CA ARG A 90 -6.83 -3.97 -20.09
C ARG A 90 -7.41 -4.48 -18.79
N ILE A 91 -8.66 -4.12 -18.48
CA ILE A 91 -9.33 -4.58 -17.27
C ILE A 91 -9.66 -6.06 -17.37
N PHE A 92 -10.19 -6.48 -18.51
CA PHE A 92 -10.47 -7.89 -18.75
C PHE A 92 -9.19 -8.75 -18.62
N GLU A 93 -8.09 -8.28 -19.20
CA GLU A 93 -6.80 -8.95 -19.06
C GLU A 93 -6.26 -8.92 -17.63
N LEU A 94 -6.43 -7.82 -16.91
CA LEU A 94 -6.05 -7.70 -15.51
C LEU A 94 -6.78 -8.74 -14.65
N ILE A 95 -8.10 -8.85 -14.82
CA ILE A 95 -8.95 -9.85 -14.13
C ILE A 95 -8.49 -11.26 -14.48
N ARG A 96 -8.23 -11.54 -15.76
CA ARG A 96 -7.74 -12.85 -16.21
C ARG A 96 -6.34 -13.19 -15.70
N SER A 97 -5.51 -12.18 -15.46
CA SER A 97 -4.15 -12.34 -14.92
C SER A 97 -4.11 -12.43 -13.39
N ALA A 98 -5.24 -12.25 -12.70
CA ALA A 98 -5.30 -12.32 -11.25
C ALA A 98 -4.98 -13.76 -10.79
N SER A 99 -4.17 -13.89 -9.73
CA SER A 99 -3.83 -15.20 -9.19
C SER A 99 -5.08 -15.87 -8.59
N PRO A 100 -5.24 -17.20 -8.72
CA PRO A 100 -6.38 -17.93 -8.14
C PRO A 100 -6.58 -17.68 -6.64
N LEU A 101 -5.49 -17.47 -5.89
CA LEU A 101 -5.51 -17.12 -4.47
C LEU A 101 -6.28 -15.83 -4.17
N VAL A 102 -6.22 -14.83 -5.05
CA VAL A 102 -6.99 -13.59 -4.88
C VAL A 102 -8.49 -13.88 -5.06
N GLY A 103 -8.85 -14.75 -6.02
CA GLY A 103 -10.23 -15.22 -6.18
C GLY A 103 -10.76 -15.94 -4.94
N ILE A 104 -9.93 -16.80 -4.33
CA ILE A 104 -10.28 -17.49 -3.07
C ILE A 104 -10.48 -16.49 -1.92
N VAL A 105 -9.58 -15.52 -1.75
CA VAL A 105 -9.73 -14.47 -0.72
C VAL A 105 -11.01 -13.67 -0.96
N CYS A 106 -11.31 -13.29 -2.21
CA CYS A 106 -12.56 -12.61 -2.54
C CYS A 106 -13.77 -13.48 -2.15
N LEU A 107 -13.75 -14.77 -2.47
CA LEU A 107 -14.82 -15.70 -2.09
C LEU A 107 -14.99 -15.78 -0.58
N CYS A 108 -13.90 -15.89 0.19
CA CYS A 108 -13.95 -15.89 1.65
C CYS A 108 -14.54 -14.59 2.21
N VAL A 109 -14.19 -13.44 1.63
CA VAL A 109 -14.78 -12.14 2.02
C VAL A 109 -16.27 -12.10 1.69
N PHE A 110 -16.70 -12.61 0.53
CA PHE A 110 -18.12 -12.71 0.19
C PHE A 110 -18.90 -13.61 1.15
N LEU A 111 -18.34 -14.78 1.50
CA LEU A 111 -18.95 -15.69 2.48
C LEU A 111 -19.05 -15.02 3.87
N SER A 112 -18.00 -14.34 4.31
CA SER A 112 -18.00 -13.57 5.56
C SER A 112 -19.08 -12.47 5.56
N ILE A 113 -19.32 -11.80 4.44
CA ILE A 113 -20.41 -10.82 4.31
C ILE A 113 -21.79 -11.50 4.38
N ALA A 114 -21.95 -12.65 3.73
CA ALA A 114 -23.23 -13.38 3.71
C ALA A 114 -23.64 -13.84 5.11
N PHE A 115 -22.68 -14.24 5.96
CA PHE A 115 -22.91 -14.63 7.35
C PHE A 115 -22.72 -13.49 8.37
N SER A 116 -22.65 -12.25 7.89
CA SER A 116 -22.39 -11.08 8.72
C SER A 116 -23.60 -10.67 9.55
N VAL A 117 -23.35 -10.25 10.80
CA VAL A 117 -24.38 -9.64 11.66
C VAL A 117 -24.93 -8.34 11.06
N SER A 118 -24.11 -7.58 10.32
CA SER A 118 -24.51 -6.36 9.62
C SER A 118 -24.00 -6.35 8.19
N VAL A 119 -24.79 -6.93 7.29
CA VAL A 119 -24.48 -7.01 5.85
C VAL A 119 -24.21 -5.63 5.27
N GLY A 120 -25.03 -4.62 5.61
CA GLY A 120 -24.89 -3.26 5.07
C GLY A 120 -23.58 -2.57 5.47
N ALA A 121 -23.08 -2.80 6.69
CA ALA A 121 -21.80 -2.23 7.11
C ALA A 121 -20.62 -2.95 6.42
N SER A 122 -20.69 -4.28 6.34
CA SER A 122 -19.68 -5.10 5.68
C SER A 122 -19.58 -4.82 4.17
N LEU A 123 -20.71 -4.57 3.50
CA LEU A 123 -20.75 -4.21 2.08
C LEU A 123 -20.10 -2.84 1.82
N ARG A 124 -20.39 -1.83 2.66
CA ARG A 124 -19.76 -0.51 2.57
C ARG A 124 -18.24 -0.59 2.74
N ALA A 125 -17.78 -1.41 3.68
CA ALA A 125 -16.36 -1.63 3.89
C ALA A 125 -15.69 -2.35 2.71
N LEU A 126 -16.34 -3.36 2.13
CA LEU A 126 -15.86 -4.02 0.91
C LEU A 126 -15.69 -3.03 -0.24
N VAL A 127 -16.69 -2.18 -0.47
CA VAL A 127 -16.63 -1.14 -1.52
C VAL A 127 -15.47 -0.18 -1.25
N ALA A 128 -15.29 0.28 -0.01
CA ALA A 128 -14.19 1.17 0.35
C ALA A 128 -12.81 0.55 0.05
N VAL A 129 -12.60 -0.70 0.46
CA VAL A 129 -11.36 -1.44 0.20
C VAL A 129 -11.17 -1.67 -1.31
N ALA A 130 -12.22 -2.04 -2.04
CA ALA A 130 -12.16 -2.27 -3.47
C ALA A 130 -11.76 -1.00 -4.24
N LEU A 131 -12.37 0.15 -3.91
CA LEU A 131 -12.06 1.44 -4.54
C LEU A 131 -10.61 1.87 -4.30
N LEU A 132 -10.11 1.70 -3.07
CA LEU A 132 -8.72 2.03 -2.73
C LEU A 132 -7.70 1.04 -3.30
N THR A 133 -8.13 -0.18 -3.60
CA THR A 133 -7.31 -1.20 -4.26
C THR A 133 -7.22 -0.96 -5.77
N ALA A 134 -8.33 -0.56 -6.39
CA ALA A 134 -8.43 -0.40 -7.84
C ALA A 134 -7.44 0.63 -8.39
N GLY A 135 -7.36 1.83 -7.80
CA GLY A 135 -6.50 2.90 -8.30
C GLY A 135 -5.03 2.50 -8.46
N PRO A 136 -4.38 2.02 -7.39
CA PRO A 136 -2.98 1.57 -7.44
C PRO A 136 -2.73 0.40 -8.40
N ILE A 137 -3.65 -0.59 -8.47
CA ILE A 137 -3.50 -1.71 -9.41
C ILE A 137 -3.61 -1.23 -10.85
N LEU A 138 -4.62 -0.41 -11.17
CA LEU A 138 -4.84 0.10 -12.53
C LEU A 138 -3.66 0.96 -12.99
N TYR A 139 -3.14 1.83 -12.11
CA TYR A 139 -1.95 2.64 -12.41
C TYR A 139 -0.73 1.77 -12.71
N ARG A 140 -0.48 0.78 -11.85
CA ARG A 140 0.64 -0.16 -12.01
C ARG A 140 0.48 -1.06 -13.24
N ALA A 141 -0.74 -1.45 -13.59
CA ALA A 141 -1.03 -2.20 -14.79
C ALA A 141 -0.76 -1.42 -16.08
N ARG A 142 -0.89 -0.10 -16.03
CA ARG A 142 -0.62 0.75 -17.19
C ARG A 142 0.84 1.15 -17.33
N TYR A 143 1.46 1.62 -16.24
CA TYR A 143 2.79 2.24 -16.25
C TYR A 143 3.91 1.33 -15.74
N GLY A 144 3.57 0.19 -15.15
CA GLY A 144 4.55 -0.74 -14.59
C GLY A 144 5.07 -0.30 -13.22
N ALA A 145 5.96 -1.11 -12.66
CA ALA A 145 6.39 -0.97 -11.27
C ALA A 145 7.25 0.28 -11.03
N VAL A 146 8.19 0.60 -11.94
CA VAL A 146 9.15 1.70 -11.75
C VAL A 146 8.41 3.04 -11.68
N ASP A 147 7.59 3.34 -12.68
CA ASP A 147 6.82 4.59 -12.76
C ASP A 147 5.82 4.73 -11.60
N THR A 148 5.24 3.61 -11.14
CA THR A 148 4.36 3.59 -9.95
C THR A 148 5.12 4.01 -8.70
N PHE A 149 6.31 3.44 -8.47
CA PHE A 149 7.14 3.79 -7.32
C PHE A 149 7.73 5.19 -7.41
N GLU A 150 7.99 5.71 -8.61
CA GLU A 150 8.37 7.11 -8.81
C GLU A 150 7.22 8.06 -8.46
N SER A 151 6.00 7.73 -8.88
CA SER A 151 4.80 8.50 -8.57
C SER A 151 4.49 8.47 -7.07
N LEU A 152 4.68 7.30 -6.44
CA LEU A 152 4.58 7.13 -4.99
C LEU A 152 5.65 7.95 -4.25
N ALA A 153 6.88 8.03 -4.78
CA ALA A 153 7.94 8.84 -4.20
C ALA A 153 7.62 10.35 -4.27
N LYS A 154 7.03 10.83 -5.37
CA LYS A 154 6.55 12.23 -5.48
C LYS A 154 5.46 12.52 -4.44
N PHE A 155 4.53 11.58 -4.25
CA PHE A 155 3.53 11.69 -3.18
C PHE A 155 4.15 11.74 -1.79
N ALA A 156 5.13 10.86 -1.51
CA ALA A 156 5.88 10.88 -0.26
C ALA A 156 6.57 12.23 -0.01
N ILE A 157 7.30 12.75 -1.01
CA ILE A 157 7.92 14.08 -0.90
C ILE A 157 6.88 15.14 -0.53
N ALA A 158 5.77 15.22 -1.27
CA ALA A 158 4.71 16.20 -0.99
C ALA A 158 4.14 16.05 0.43
N THR A 159 3.84 14.83 0.86
CA THR A 159 3.26 14.59 2.19
C THR A 159 4.21 14.87 3.36
N ALA A 160 5.53 14.74 3.16
CA ALA A 160 6.53 15.14 4.16
C ALA A 160 6.43 16.65 4.45
N PHE A 161 6.46 17.47 3.39
CA PHE A 161 6.34 18.93 3.51
C PHE A 161 4.97 19.34 4.08
N ILE A 162 3.88 18.73 3.60
CA ILE A 162 2.53 19.03 4.10
C ILE A 162 2.43 18.75 5.60
N ASN A 163 2.94 17.62 6.09
CA ASN A 163 2.83 17.29 7.52
C ASN A 163 3.67 18.20 8.42
N ILE A 164 4.85 18.61 7.97
CA ILE A 164 5.68 19.56 8.71
C ILE A 164 5.06 20.95 8.72
N LEU A 165 4.61 21.43 7.55
CA LEU A 165 3.94 22.73 7.46
C LEU A 165 2.65 22.74 8.29
N TYR A 166 1.86 21.68 8.25
CA TYR A 166 0.66 21.53 9.07
C TYR A 166 1.00 21.56 10.57
N THR A 167 2.04 20.84 10.99
CA THR A 167 2.50 20.83 12.39
C THR A 167 2.92 22.22 12.86
N ALA A 168 3.63 22.98 12.01
CA ALA A 168 4.11 24.32 12.33
C ALA A 168 2.98 25.37 12.32
N ALA A 169 2.09 25.31 11.33
CA ALA A 169 0.99 26.27 11.17
C ALA A 169 -0.15 26.04 12.19
N PHE A 170 -0.40 24.78 12.55
CA PHE A 170 -1.55 24.40 13.39
C PHE A 170 -1.13 23.50 14.57
N PRO A 171 -0.24 23.96 15.47
CA PRO A 171 0.25 23.15 16.59
C PRO A 171 -0.88 22.73 17.53
N ARG A 172 -1.94 23.55 17.65
CA ARG A 172 -3.13 23.25 18.45
C ARG A 172 -3.84 21.95 18.03
N PHE A 173 -3.78 21.57 16.75
CA PHE A 173 -4.39 20.32 16.24
C PHE A 173 -3.35 19.22 16.03
N ALA A 174 -2.12 19.59 15.68
CA ALA A 174 -1.07 18.63 15.33
C ALA A 174 -0.36 18.00 16.53
N VAL A 175 -0.41 18.63 17.72
CA VAL A 175 0.17 18.11 18.96
C VAL A 175 -0.93 17.47 19.80
N MET A 176 -0.71 16.21 20.22
CA MET A 176 -1.65 15.48 21.06
C MET A 176 -1.65 15.99 22.50
N ARG A 177 -2.79 15.81 23.18
CA ARG A 177 -3.05 16.17 24.58
C ARG A 177 -3.44 14.93 25.41
N GLY A 178 -3.71 15.13 26.70
CA GLY A 178 -4.04 14.03 27.64
C GLY A 178 -2.86 13.10 27.88
N SER A 179 -3.11 11.78 27.90
CA SER A 179 -2.07 10.75 28.09
C SER A 179 -0.95 10.76 27.05
N TYR A 180 -1.14 11.50 25.95
CA TYR A 180 -0.17 11.63 24.87
C TYR A 180 0.40 13.05 24.71
N ALA A 181 0.37 13.85 25.78
CA ALA A 181 0.82 15.24 25.77
C ALA A 181 2.22 15.44 25.15
N GLY A 182 2.31 16.38 24.22
CA GLY A 182 3.58 16.78 23.59
C GLY A 182 4.05 15.85 22.46
N MET A 183 3.29 14.81 22.11
CA MET A 183 3.58 13.95 20.95
C MET A 183 2.89 14.48 19.69
N VAL A 184 3.62 14.51 18.58
CA VAL A 184 3.11 15.04 17.32
C VAL A 184 2.39 13.96 16.52
N LYS A 185 1.20 14.28 16.04
CA LYS A 185 0.44 13.45 15.08
C LYS A 185 0.32 14.08 13.69
N GLY A 186 0.74 15.33 13.51
CA GLY A 186 0.64 16.02 12.23
C GLY A 186 -0.82 16.13 11.77
N ALA A 187 -1.07 15.91 10.48
CA ALA A 187 -2.43 15.91 9.95
C ALA A 187 -3.17 14.56 10.13
N PHE A 188 -2.55 13.59 10.81
CA PHE A 188 -3.16 12.29 11.07
C PHE A 188 -4.03 12.30 12.33
N TYR A 189 -4.82 11.24 12.49
CA TYR A 189 -5.64 11.05 13.67
C TYR A 189 -4.81 10.76 14.93
N HIS A 190 -3.73 9.99 14.79
CA HIS A 190 -2.93 9.51 15.93
C HIS A 190 -1.42 9.51 15.63
N LYS A 191 -0.58 9.66 16.67
CA LYS A 191 0.89 9.71 16.56
C LYS A 191 1.50 8.47 15.90
N ASN A 192 0.95 7.28 16.18
CA ASN A 192 1.47 6.03 15.61
C ASN A 192 1.26 5.96 14.09
N MET A 193 0.15 6.51 13.60
CA MET A 193 -0.12 6.58 12.16
C MET A 193 0.93 7.44 11.46
N LEU A 194 1.20 8.64 11.99
CA LEU A 194 2.26 9.52 11.47
C LEU A 194 3.62 8.81 11.49
N GLY A 195 3.97 8.17 12.60
CA GLY A 195 5.24 7.47 12.75
C GLY A 195 5.43 6.35 11.73
N GLN A 196 4.44 5.46 11.60
CA GLN A 196 4.48 4.35 10.64
C GLN A 196 4.54 4.84 9.19
N PHE A 197 3.70 5.81 8.84
CA PHE A 197 3.70 6.40 7.50
C PHE A 197 5.03 7.07 7.17
N SER A 198 5.61 7.80 8.13
CA SER A 198 6.91 8.44 7.96
C SER A 198 8.03 7.40 7.76
N ALA A 199 8.03 6.32 8.55
CA ALA A 199 9.01 5.25 8.41
C ALA A 199 8.93 4.55 7.04
N THR A 200 7.72 4.18 6.61
CA THR A 200 7.52 3.53 5.30
C THR A 200 7.91 4.45 4.13
N ASN A 201 7.55 5.74 4.18
CA ASN A 201 7.89 6.67 3.12
C ASN A 201 9.36 7.09 3.13
N PHE A 202 10.02 7.14 4.29
CA PHE A 202 11.48 7.32 4.35
C PHE A 202 12.20 6.22 3.55
N ILE A 203 11.82 4.96 3.76
CA ILE A 203 12.39 3.81 3.06
C ILE A 203 12.06 3.86 1.56
N LEU A 204 10.83 4.25 1.21
CA LEU A 204 10.45 4.47 -0.18
C LEU A 204 11.38 5.49 -0.86
N LEU A 205 11.84 6.51 -0.13
CA LEU A 205 12.77 7.52 -0.61
C LEU A 205 14.24 7.10 -0.51
N LEU A 206 14.63 5.92 -0.01
CA LEU A 206 16.03 5.52 0.04
C LEU A 206 16.68 5.42 -1.36
N PRO A 207 17.83 6.08 -1.60
CA PRO A 207 18.57 5.98 -2.85
C PRO A 207 19.24 4.60 -2.98
N ALA A 208 19.45 4.19 -4.23
CA ALA A 208 20.03 2.89 -4.52
C ALA A 208 21.56 2.89 -4.58
N LEU A 209 22.15 4.02 -4.94
CA LEU A 209 23.59 4.26 -5.07
C LEU A 209 23.88 5.73 -4.75
N PRO A 210 25.13 6.05 -4.35
CA PRO A 210 25.57 7.44 -4.21
C PRO A 210 25.40 8.17 -5.55
N MET A 211 24.66 9.28 -5.52
CA MET A 211 24.36 10.07 -6.70
C MET A 211 25.45 11.12 -6.88
N TRP A 212 26.24 10.99 -7.94
CA TRP A 212 27.34 11.91 -8.26
C TRP A 212 26.88 13.21 -8.93
N ARG A 213 25.63 13.28 -9.39
CA ARG A 213 25.02 14.47 -9.97
C ARG A 213 23.76 14.83 -9.21
N LEU A 214 23.79 15.93 -8.48
CA LEU A 214 22.66 16.46 -7.72
C LEU A 214 21.67 17.12 -8.69
N ARG A 215 20.49 16.54 -8.86
CA ARG A 215 19.37 17.22 -9.53
C ARG A 215 18.46 17.87 -8.48
N TYR A 216 17.70 18.89 -8.87
CA TYR A 216 16.71 19.53 -7.99
C TYR A 216 15.78 18.52 -7.30
N TYR A 217 15.30 17.53 -8.05
CA TYR A 217 14.49 16.43 -7.51
C TYR A 217 15.19 15.66 -6.38
N ASP A 218 16.51 15.45 -6.47
CA ASP A 218 17.28 14.76 -5.45
C ASP A 218 17.42 15.60 -4.19
N LEU A 219 17.56 16.93 -4.30
CA LEU A 219 17.54 17.82 -3.14
C LEU A 219 16.20 17.74 -2.40
N LEU A 220 15.07 17.84 -3.12
CA LEU A 220 13.73 17.68 -2.51
C LEU A 220 13.57 16.33 -1.81
N ARG A 221 14.10 15.28 -2.42
CA ARG A 221 14.06 13.94 -1.85
C ARG A 221 14.85 13.84 -0.55
N TRP A 222 16.07 14.35 -0.51
CA TRP A 222 16.89 14.38 0.70
C TRP A 222 16.26 15.24 1.80
N ALA A 223 15.70 16.40 1.42
CA ALA A 223 14.95 17.25 2.34
C ALA A 223 13.75 16.50 2.92
N ALA A 224 12.93 15.85 2.08
CA ALA A 224 11.79 15.06 2.55
C ALA A 224 12.20 13.90 3.47
N MET A 225 13.33 13.23 3.20
CA MET A 225 13.87 12.19 4.08
C MET A 225 14.24 12.76 5.46
N LEU A 226 14.90 13.92 5.50
CA LEU A 226 15.22 14.60 6.75
C LEU A 226 13.94 14.99 7.51
N LEU A 227 12.94 15.53 6.81
CA LEU A 227 11.65 15.87 7.41
C LEU A 227 10.95 14.64 8.01
N TYR A 228 11.00 13.48 7.34
CA TYR A 228 10.45 12.25 7.90
C TYR A 228 11.19 11.77 9.16
N LEU A 229 12.52 11.92 9.22
CA LEU A 229 13.27 11.62 10.45
C LEU A 229 12.82 12.52 11.59
N VAL A 230 12.68 13.83 11.33
CA VAL A 230 12.16 14.79 12.33
C VAL A 230 10.76 14.39 12.78
N LEU A 231 9.85 14.07 11.85
CA LEU A 231 8.49 13.63 12.18
C LEU A 231 8.46 12.35 13.03
N ILE A 232 9.35 11.38 12.76
CA ILE A 232 9.45 10.15 13.55
C ILE A 232 9.88 10.45 15.00
N VAL A 233 10.87 11.33 15.18
CA VAL A 233 11.33 11.77 16.51
C VAL A 233 10.21 12.51 17.25
N LEU A 234 9.53 13.43 16.57
CA LEU A 234 8.44 14.21 17.16
C LEU A 234 7.21 13.35 17.50
N ALA A 235 6.95 12.29 16.74
CA ALA A 235 5.86 11.35 17.01
C ALA A 235 6.11 10.46 18.24
N LYS A 236 7.38 10.32 18.68
CA LYS A 236 7.80 9.44 19.79
C LYS A 236 7.14 8.05 19.73
N SER A 237 7.12 7.45 18.53
CA SER A 237 6.50 6.14 18.31
C SER A 237 7.56 5.04 18.26
N SER A 238 7.58 4.16 19.27
CA SER A 238 8.50 3.02 19.33
C SER A 238 8.37 2.11 18.10
N THR A 239 7.14 1.88 17.64
CA THR A 239 6.85 1.09 16.44
C THR A 239 7.50 1.68 15.20
N ALA A 240 7.45 3.01 15.03
CA ALA A 240 8.04 3.68 13.87
C ALA A 240 9.56 3.50 13.82
N ILE A 241 10.24 3.59 14.96
CA ILE A 241 11.70 3.40 15.07
C ILE A 241 12.07 1.96 14.70
N ILE A 242 11.35 0.96 15.23
CA ILE A 242 11.58 -0.45 14.91
C ILE A 242 11.39 -0.70 13.41
N LEU A 243 10.28 -0.21 12.83
CA LEU A 243 9.99 -0.35 11.41
C LEU A 243 11.06 0.33 10.53
N LEU A 244 11.52 1.52 10.92
CA LEU A 244 12.59 2.23 10.21
C LEU A 244 13.89 1.42 10.21
N SER A 245 14.33 0.97 11.38
CA SER A 245 15.58 0.21 11.54
C SER A 245 15.55 -1.10 10.75
N ILE A 246 14.48 -1.89 10.91
CA ILE A 246 14.32 -3.15 10.17
C ILE A 246 14.25 -2.88 8.66
N GLY A 247 13.53 -1.84 8.26
CA GLY A 247 13.38 -1.52 6.85
C GLY A 247 14.67 -1.07 6.17
N ILE A 248 15.51 -0.29 6.85
CA ILE A 248 16.86 0.06 6.38
C ILE A 248 17.71 -1.20 6.26
N ALA A 249 17.74 -2.03 7.31
CA ALA A 249 18.52 -3.27 7.34
C ALA A 249 18.15 -4.20 6.19
N VAL A 250 16.85 -4.39 5.93
CA VAL A 250 16.36 -5.27 4.86
C VAL A 250 16.58 -4.64 3.47
N PHE A 251 16.45 -3.32 3.33
CA PHE A 251 16.71 -2.65 2.05
C PHE A 251 18.15 -2.88 1.58
N TYR A 252 19.12 -2.65 2.46
CA TYR A 252 20.54 -2.85 2.16
C TYR A 252 20.94 -4.33 2.19
N GLY A 253 20.41 -5.14 3.11
CA GLY A 253 20.63 -6.59 3.15
C GLY A 253 20.17 -7.28 1.86
N MET A 254 19.02 -6.87 1.32
CA MET A 254 18.53 -7.36 0.03
C MET A 254 19.46 -6.97 -1.13
N SER A 255 20.12 -5.80 -1.05
CA SER A 255 21.10 -5.41 -2.06
C SER A 255 22.31 -6.35 -2.11
N TRP A 256 22.66 -6.92 -0.96
CA TRP A 256 23.72 -7.91 -0.82
C TRP A 256 23.25 -9.30 -1.26
N ILE A 257 22.07 -9.75 -0.84
CA ILE A 257 21.47 -11.04 -1.25
C ILE A 257 21.33 -11.12 -2.78
N GLN A 258 20.96 -10.01 -3.44
CA GLN A 258 20.81 -9.95 -4.89
C GLN A 258 22.12 -10.07 -5.67
N ARG A 259 23.29 -10.02 -5.02
CA ARG A 259 24.60 -10.26 -5.66
C ARG A 259 24.86 -11.75 -5.91
N PHE A 260 24.21 -12.64 -5.16
CA PHE A 260 24.45 -14.07 -5.30
C PHE A 260 23.73 -14.67 -6.53
N PRO A 261 24.42 -15.49 -7.33
CA PRO A 261 23.80 -16.20 -8.44
C PRO A 261 22.92 -17.34 -7.94
N GLY A 262 21.87 -17.66 -8.71
CA GLY A 262 20.99 -18.80 -8.43
C GLY A 262 19.83 -18.49 -7.48
N ARG A 263 18.64 -19.00 -7.80
CA ARG A 263 17.43 -18.81 -6.98
C ARG A 263 17.50 -19.62 -5.68
N ILE A 264 18.02 -20.86 -5.76
CA ILE A 264 18.09 -21.79 -4.63
C ILE A 264 18.98 -21.24 -3.51
N PHE A 265 20.18 -20.76 -3.85
CA PHE A 265 21.10 -20.19 -2.87
C PHE A 265 20.51 -18.95 -2.17
N ARG A 266 19.85 -18.06 -2.93
CA ARG A 266 19.14 -16.91 -2.34
C ARG A 266 18.00 -17.34 -1.42
N SER A 267 17.23 -18.36 -1.79
CA SER A 267 16.21 -18.93 -0.91
C SER A 267 16.81 -19.47 0.39
N PHE A 268 17.95 -20.16 0.32
CA PHE A 268 18.67 -20.65 1.50
C PHE A 268 19.15 -19.51 2.40
N VAL A 269 19.78 -18.48 1.84
CA VAL A 269 20.23 -17.30 2.61
C VAL A 269 19.05 -16.59 3.28
N VAL A 270 17.94 -16.41 2.56
CA VAL A 270 16.72 -15.81 3.12
C VAL A 270 16.16 -16.67 4.25
N LEU A 271 16.08 -17.99 4.05
CA LEU A 271 15.60 -18.93 5.08
C LEU A 271 16.48 -18.88 6.33
N LEU A 272 17.80 -18.91 6.16
CA LEU A 272 18.76 -18.83 7.26
C LEU A 272 18.62 -17.51 8.02
N ALA A 273 18.46 -16.39 7.33
CA ALA A 273 18.27 -15.08 7.95
C ALA A 273 16.99 -15.03 8.79
N PHE A 274 15.88 -15.57 8.29
CA PHE A 274 14.63 -15.66 9.05
C PHE A 274 14.73 -16.63 10.22
N ALA A 275 15.43 -17.76 10.06
CA ALA A 275 15.66 -18.73 11.12
C ALA A 275 16.50 -18.13 12.26
N LEU A 276 17.58 -17.42 11.93
CA LEU A 276 18.41 -16.70 12.90
C LEU A 276 17.62 -15.60 13.61
N LEU A 277 16.83 -14.83 12.87
CA LEU A 277 15.95 -13.81 13.46
C LEU A 277 14.94 -14.45 14.42
N GLY A 278 14.30 -15.55 14.02
CA GLY A 278 13.37 -16.30 14.85
C GLY A 278 14.04 -16.84 16.11
N PHE A 279 15.26 -17.36 16.00
CA PHE A 279 16.05 -17.83 17.13
C PHE A 279 16.39 -16.70 18.11
N VAL A 280 16.90 -15.56 17.61
CA VAL A 280 17.21 -14.38 18.45
C VAL A 280 15.96 -13.89 19.18
N VAL A 281 14.82 -13.79 18.47
CA VAL A 281 13.55 -13.38 19.08
C VAL A 281 13.10 -14.39 20.14
N SER A 282 13.21 -15.70 19.87
CA SER A 282 12.86 -16.74 20.84
C SER A 282 13.70 -16.65 22.11
N VAL A 283 15.02 -16.49 21.98
CA VAL A 283 15.93 -16.33 23.13
C VAL A 283 15.62 -15.04 23.91
N ALA A 284 15.36 -13.93 23.22
CA ALA A 284 14.98 -12.68 23.86
C ALA A 284 13.66 -12.80 24.63
N LEU A 285 12.68 -13.50 24.06
CA LEU A 285 11.38 -13.76 24.72
C LEU A 285 11.51 -14.67 25.94
N MET A 286 12.37 -15.69 25.89
CA MET A 286 12.56 -16.63 26.99
C MET A 286 13.41 -16.07 28.14
N GLY A 287 14.32 -15.12 27.88
CA GLY A 287 15.33 -14.71 28.87
C GLY A 287 15.38 -13.23 29.26
N VAL A 288 14.87 -12.31 28.43
CA VAL A 288 15.16 -10.86 28.60
C VAL A 288 13.93 -9.97 28.38
N ALA A 289 12.78 -10.53 28.00
CA ALA A 289 11.58 -9.76 27.70
C ALA A 289 11.13 -8.87 28.86
N GLN A 290 11.18 -9.38 30.09
CA GLN A 290 10.79 -8.65 31.28
C GLN A 290 11.77 -7.51 31.59
N ALA A 291 13.08 -7.76 31.55
CA ALA A 291 14.11 -6.74 31.74
C ALA A 291 14.09 -5.64 30.65
N ILE A 292 13.83 -6.00 29.39
CA ILE A 292 13.68 -5.02 28.30
C ILE A 292 12.42 -4.18 28.53
N ALA A 293 11.29 -4.79 28.86
CA ALA A 293 10.04 -4.06 29.12
C ALA A 293 10.21 -3.04 30.25
N GLU A 294 10.82 -3.46 31.36
CA GLU A 294 11.15 -2.61 32.51
C GLU A 294 12.08 -1.45 32.12
N SER A 295 13.10 -1.70 31.28
CA SER A 295 14.04 -0.65 30.82
C SER A 295 13.38 0.46 29.99
N PHE A 296 12.26 0.17 29.33
CA PHE A 296 11.45 1.16 28.60
C PHE A 296 10.31 1.77 29.45
N GLY A 297 10.24 1.40 30.75
CA GLY A 297 9.15 1.80 31.63
C GLY A 297 7.77 1.30 31.15
N LYS A 298 7.74 0.10 30.54
CA LYS A 298 6.53 -0.50 29.97
C LYS A 298 6.23 -1.85 30.62
N ASP A 299 4.95 -2.12 30.80
CA ASP A 299 4.49 -3.44 31.25
C ASP A 299 4.50 -4.45 30.10
N LEU A 300 4.64 -5.74 30.45
CA LEU A 300 4.57 -6.88 29.51
C LEU A 300 3.23 -6.98 28.75
N THR A 301 2.21 -6.23 29.17
CA THR A 301 0.88 -6.17 28.55
C THR A 301 0.85 -5.44 27.19
N LEU A 302 2.02 -5.08 26.64
CA LEU A 302 2.15 -4.32 25.39
C LEU A 302 1.31 -3.02 25.40
N SER A 303 1.33 -2.30 26.52
CA SER A 303 0.48 -1.11 26.76
C SER A 303 -1.02 -1.44 26.86
N GLY A 304 -1.38 -2.52 27.59
CA GLY A 304 -2.76 -2.93 27.83
C GLY A 304 -3.46 -3.69 26.69
N ARG A 305 -2.75 -3.99 25.60
CA ARG A 305 -3.30 -4.70 24.42
C ARG A 305 -3.63 -6.15 24.70
N THR A 306 -2.90 -6.80 25.60
CA THR A 306 -3.19 -8.18 26.02
C THR A 306 -4.59 -8.29 26.60
N ASN A 307 -5.02 -7.29 27.39
CA ASN A 307 -6.35 -7.27 28.02
C ASN A 307 -7.48 -7.13 26.98
N VAL A 308 -7.22 -6.44 25.87
CA VAL A 308 -8.15 -6.38 24.72
C VAL A 308 -8.23 -7.75 24.07
N TRP A 309 -7.09 -8.40 23.84
CA TRP A 309 -7.03 -9.69 23.14
C TRP A 309 -7.68 -10.82 23.93
N GLU A 310 -7.56 -10.82 25.26
CA GLU A 310 -8.22 -11.80 26.14
C GLU A 310 -9.74 -11.81 25.97
N GLN A 311 -10.36 -10.64 25.72
CA GLN A 311 -11.81 -10.53 25.48
C GLN A 311 -12.19 -10.86 24.03
N LEU A 312 -11.29 -10.61 23.07
CA LEU A 312 -11.55 -10.84 21.65
C LEU A 312 -11.30 -12.27 21.18
N LEU A 313 -10.33 -12.99 21.76
CA LEU A 313 -9.99 -14.36 21.37
C LEU A 313 -11.18 -15.33 21.50
N PRO A 314 -11.99 -15.32 22.58
CA PRO A 314 -13.20 -16.13 22.68
C PRO A 314 -14.17 -15.96 21.50
N LEU A 315 -14.34 -14.74 21.00
CA LEU A 315 -15.23 -14.44 19.86
C LEU A 315 -14.76 -15.09 18.56
N ILE A 316 -13.46 -15.31 18.40
CA ILE A 316 -12.92 -16.06 17.26
C ILE A 316 -13.35 -17.54 17.36
N TYR A 317 -13.35 -18.11 18.56
CA TYR A 317 -13.76 -19.50 18.79
C TYR A 317 -15.27 -19.72 18.60
N GLU A 318 -16.09 -18.69 18.79
CA GLU A 318 -17.54 -18.76 18.50
C GLU A 318 -17.85 -18.88 17.00
N ARG A 319 -17.07 -18.20 16.14
CA ARG A 319 -17.26 -18.21 14.67
C ARG A 319 -15.93 -18.38 13.91
N PRO A 320 -15.25 -19.53 14.05
CA PRO A 320 -13.88 -19.71 13.55
C PRO A 320 -13.80 -19.74 12.02
N LEU A 321 -14.87 -20.15 11.33
CA LEU A 321 -14.87 -20.33 9.87
C LEU A 321 -15.24 -19.05 9.11
N SER A 322 -16.38 -18.44 9.43
CA SER A 322 -16.90 -17.26 8.72
C SER A 322 -16.44 -15.93 9.30
N GLY A 323 -16.04 -15.92 10.57
CA GLY A 323 -16.01 -14.70 11.37
C GLY A 323 -17.40 -14.13 11.60
N TRP A 324 -17.44 -12.88 12.05
CA TRP A 324 -18.65 -12.13 12.38
C TRP A 324 -19.12 -11.20 11.25
N GLY A 325 -18.25 -10.91 10.30
CA GLY A 325 -18.54 -10.02 9.17
C GLY A 325 -17.36 -9.15 8.78
N PHE A 326 -17.18 -8.95 7.48
CA PHE A 326 -16.05 -8.19 6.95
C PHE A 326 -16.02 -6.75 7.51
N ALA A 327 -14.92 -6.40 8.19
CA ALA A 327 -14.67 -5.08 8.78
C ALA A 327 -15.64 -4.65 9.91
N LEU A 328 -16.36 -5.57 10.55
CA LEU A 328 -17.20 -5.23 11.70
C LEU A 328 -16.39 -4.78 12.92
N PHE A 329 -15.33 -5.50 13.27
CA PHE A 329 -14.45 -5.17 14.40
C PHE A 329 -13.52 -3.98 14.13
N ARG A 330 -13.82 -3.18 13.12
CA ARG A 330 -13.23 -1.85 12.88
C ARG A 330 -14.16 -0.71 13.30
N GLN A 331 -15.43 -1.03 13.56
CA GLN A 331 -16.42 -0.09 14.03
C GLN A 331 -16.29 0.04 15.55
N PRO A 332 -16.04 1.25 16.07
CA PRO A 332 -15.95 1.51 17.52
C PRO A 332 -17.17 0.96 18.27
N ASP A 333 -18.35 1.26 17.76
CA ASP A 333 -19.64 0.87 18.33
C ASP A 333 -19.79 -0.66 18.47
N ILE A 334 -19.15 -1.43 17.60
CA ILE A 334 -19.12 -2.90 17.70
C ILE A 334 -18.08 -3.33 18.73
N MET A 335 -16.90 -2.70 18.73
CA MET A 335 -15.83 -3.03 19.68
C MET A 335 -16.28 -2.82 21.14
N GLU A 336 -16.95 -1.70 21.41
CA GLU A 336 -17.46 -1.33 22.74
C GLU A 336 -18.52 -2.30 23.28
N GLN A 337 -19.22 -3.04 22.42
CA GLN A 337 -20.18 -4.06 22.85
C GLN A 337 -19.50 -5.28 23.47
N TYR A 338 -18.30 -5.61 22.99
CA TYR A 338 -17.61 -6.86 23.31
C TYR A 338 -16.36 -6.67 24.16
N VAL A 339 -15.79 -5.47 24.22
CA VAL A 339 -14.60 -5.15 25.02
C VAL A 339 -14.97 -4.17 26.11
N ARG A 340 -14.90 -4.59 27.37
CA ARG A 340 -15.12 -3.75 28.55
C ARG A 340 -13.79 -3.58 29.29
N LEU A 341 -13.21 -2.39 29.17
CA LEU A 341 -11.98 -2.00 29.87
C LEU A 341 -12.21 -0.68 30.62
N THR A 342 -11.31 -0.35 31.54
CA THR A 342 -11.33 0.93 32.28
C THR A 342 -11.06 2.14 31.38
N TRP A 343 -10.58 1.90 30.17
CA TRP A 343 -10.39 2.86 29.09
C TRP A 343 -11.15 2.37 27.87
N ASP A 344 -11.67 3.30 27.07
CA ASP A 344 -12.36 2.98 25.83
C ASP A 344 -11.36 2.40 24.83
N ALA A 345 -11.61 1.19 24.33
CA ALA A 345 -10.71 0.46 23.45
C ALA A 345 -11.41 0.18 22.12
N GLN A 346 -11.23 1.07 21.15
CA GLN A 346 -11.95 1.06 19.87
C GLN A 346 -11.14 0.43 18.72
N SER A 347 -10.07 -0.31 19.03
CA SER A 347 -9.24 -1.01 18.06
C SER A 347 -8.72 -2.32 18.63
N THR A 348 -8.60 -3.34 17.78
CA THR A 348 -7.96 -4.61 18.19
C THR A 348 -6.45 -4.46 18.43
N HIS A 349 -5.84 -3.37 17.93
CA HIS A 349 -4.38 -3.16 17.86
C HIS A 349 -3.58 -4.34 17.26
N ASN A 350 -4.26 -5.24 16.56
CA ASN A 350 -3.69 -6.41 15.92
C ASN A 350 -4.54 -6.77 14.71
N THR A 351 -3.97 -6.56 13.54
CA THR A 351 -4.63 -6.84 12.26
C THR A 351 -4.93 -8.33 12.09
N TYR A 352 -4.13 -9.25 12.65
CA TYR A 352 -4.40 -10.69 12.51
C TYR A 352 -5.64 -11.12 13.31
N ILE A 353 -5.78 -10.63 14.53
CA ILE A 353 -7.01 -10.82 15.34
C ILE A 353 -8.19 -10.17 14.63
N GLU A 354 -8.03 -8.95 14.12
CA GLU A 354 -9.06 -8.25 13.36
C GLU A 354 -9.52 -9.04 12.13
N LEU A 355 -8.60 -9.60 11.35
CA LEU A 355 -8.90 -10.41 10.18
C LEU A 355 -9.61 -11.71 10.57
N ALA A 356 -9.17 -12.39 11.62
CA ALA A 356 -9.80 -13.62 12.09
C ALA A 356 -11.24 -13.38 12.58
N LEU A 357 -11.46 -12.29 13.32
CA LEU A 357 -12.81 -11.88 13.73
C LEU A 357 -13.70 -11.50 12.55
N ASN A 358 -13.14 -10.83 11.54
CA ASN A 358 -13.92 -10.34 10.41
C ASN A 358 -14.29 -11.46 9.42
N MET A 359 -13.31 -12.26 8.98
CA MET A 359 -13.49 -13.23 7.89
C MET A 359 -13.16 -14.68 8.26
N GLY A 360 -12.85 -14.96 9.53
CA GLY A 360 -12.52 -16.29 10.01
C GLY A 360 -11.04 -16.66 9.90
N ILE A 361 -10.66 -17.71 10.62
CA ILE A 361 -9.30 -18.26 10.66
C ILE A 361 -8.84 -18.75 9.28
N PRO A 362 -9.63 -19.55 8.52
CA PRO A 362 -9.19 -20.06 7.23
C PRO A 362 -8.83 -18.95 6.23
N ALA A 363 -9.70 -17.93 6.12
CA ALA A 363 -9.47 -16.79 5.25
C ALA A 363 -8.23 -15.99 5.67
N THR A 364 -8.01 -15.83 6.97
CA THR A 364 -6.84 -15.14 7.54
C THR A 364 -5.55 -15.89 7.23
N ILE A 365 -5.55 -17.23 7.33
CA ILE A 365 -4.41 -18.07 6.97
C ILE A 365 -4.12 -17.96 5.47
N ILE A 366 -5.14 -18.05 4.61
CA ILE A 366 -4.98 -17.95 3.15
C ILE A 366 -4.41 -16.58 2.77
N TRP A 367 -4.97 -15.50 3.33
CA TRP A 367 -4.49 -14.14 3.08
C TRP A 367 -3.04 -13.94 3.54
N THR A 368 -2.72 -14.35 4.76
CA THR A 368 -1.38 -14.20 5.32
C THR A 368 -0.37 -15.05 4.54
N SER A 369 -0.74 -16.28 4.18
CA SER A 369 0.07 -17.16 3.34
C SER A 369 0.31 -16.55 1.97
N PHE A 370 -0.70 -15.93 1.35
CA PHE A 370 -0.53 -15.19 0.10
C PHE A 370 0.50 -14.08 0.23
N VAL A 371 0.41 -13.25 1.28
CA VAL A 371 1.36 -12.16 1.53
C VAL A 371 2.79 -12.69 1.73
N VAL A 372 2.96 -13.78 2.50
CA VAL A 372 4.27 -14.41 2.75
C VAL A 372 4.84 -15.05 1.49
N VAL A 373 4.03 -15.78 0.70
CA VAL A 373 4.46 -16.36 -0.58
C VAL A 373 4.91 -15.25 -1.54
N ARG A 374 4.19 -14.13 -1.59
CA ARG A 374 4.59 -12.96 -2.39
C ARG A 374 5.90 -12.35 -1.92
N LEU A 375 6.10 -12.24 -0.61
CA LEU A 375 7.35 -11.77 -0.01
C LEU A 375 8.52 -12.66 -0.47
N VAL A 376 8.46 -13.95 -0.18
CA VAL A 376 9.53 -14.92 -0.51
C VAL A 376 9.79 -14.97 -2.02
N ALA A 377 8.74 -14.96 -2.84
CA ALA A 377 8.89 -14.91 -4.30
C ALA A 377 9.65 -13.67 -4.76
N LYS A 378 9.40 -12.49 -4.16
CA LYS A 378 10.13 -11.26 -4.50
C LYS A 378 11.57 -11.28 -4.02
N MET A 379 11.82 -11.75 -2.79
CA MET A 379 13.17 -11.88 -2.23
C MET A 379 14.07 -12.80 -3.06
N THR A 380 13.51 -13.88 -3.60
CA THR A 380 14.27 -14.91 -4.34
C THR A 380 14.36 -14.66 -5.85
N SER A 381 13.59 -13.71 -6.39
CA SER A 381 13.57 -13.44 -7.82
C SER A 381 14.77 -12.63 -8.30
N SER A 382 15.34 -12.97 -9.47
CA SER A 382 16.33 -12.11 -10.13
C SER A 382 15.65 -10.92 -10.80
N PRO A 383 16.07 -9.67 -10.53
CA PRO A 383 15.65 -8.53 -11.33
C PRO A 383 16.34 -8.55 -12.70
N LEU A 384 15.61 -8.14 -13.75
CA LEU A 384 16.16 -8.02 -15.10
C LEU A 384 17.12 -6.82 -15.20
N ASN A 385 16.74 -5.69 -14.58
CA ASN A 385 17.47 -4.43 -14.65
C ASN A 385 17.61 -3.82 -13.24
N GLN A 386 18.60 -2.93 -13.05
CA GLN A 386 18.87 -2.27 -11.77
C GLN A 386 17.67 -1.46 -11.25
N ALA A 387 16.94 -0.73 -12.09
CA ALA A 387 15.74 0.01 -11.70
C ALA A 387 14.64 -0.91 -11.12
N LEU A 388 14.47 -2.09 -11.72
CA LEU A 388 13.56 -3.13 -11.21
C LEU A 388 14.08 -3.75 -9.91
N ALA A 389 15.41 -3.92 -9.77
CA ALA A 389 16.03 -4.43 -8.55
C ALA A 389 15.71 -3.53 -7.35
N ILE A 390 15.87 -2.22 -7.54
CA ILE A 390 15.59 -1.21 -6.52
C ILE A 390 14.11 -1.22 -6.15
N THR A 391 13.25 -1.23 -7.16
CA THR A 391 11.80 -1.28 -6.97
C THR A 391 11.41 -2.53 -6.16
N LYS A 392 11.94 -3.70 -6.53
CA LYS A 392 11.72 -4.96 -5.79
C LYS A 392 12.20 -4.89 -4.34
N ARG A 393 13.35 -4.26 -4.06
CA ARG A 393 13.81 -4.04 -2.66
C ARG A 393 12.78 -3.26 -1.86
N LYS A 394 12.27 -2.15 -2.43
CA LYS A 394 11.22 -1.34 -1.79
C LYS A 394 9.94 -2.14 -1.56
N GLU A 395 9.51 -2.94 -2.54
CA GLU A 395 8.33 -3.81 -2.41
C GLU A 395 8.49 -4.81 -1.25
N VAL A 396 9.64 -5.47 -1.17
CA VAL A 396 9.94 -6.43 -0.09
C VAL A 396 9.88 -5.74 1.26
N VAL A 397 10.55 -4.59 1.39
CA VAL A 397 10.56 -3.87 2.67
C VAL A 397 9.14 -3.45 3.04
N ILE A 398 8.37 -2.84 2.13
CA ILE A 398 6.98 -2.45 2.39
C ILE A 398 6.16 -3.64 2.90
N ILE A 399 6.19 -4.79 2.21
CA ILE A 399 5.45 -6.00 2.62
C ILE A 399 5.87 -6.44 4.03
N LEU A 400 7.19 -6.44 4.32
CA LEU A 400 7.70 -6.82 5.63
C LEU A 400 7.26 -5.84 6.73
N LEU A 401 7.32 -4.54 6.48
CA LEU A 401 6.86 -3.53 7.45
C LEU A 401 5.38 -3.67 7.76
N ILE A 402 4.56 -4.04 6.76
CA ILE A 402 3.14 -4.27 6.96
C ILE A 402 2.91 -5.55 7.78
N LEU A 403 3.65 -6.64 7.52
CA LEU A 403 3.56 -7.87 8.30
C LEU A 403 3.93 -7.66 9.77
N ILE A 404 4.98 -6.88 10.04
CA ILE A 404 5.41 -6.54 11.40
C ILE A 404 4.43 -5.55 12.03
N GLY A 405 4.07 -4.49 11.31
CA GLY A 405 3.15 -3.46 11.77
C GLY A 405 1.75 -4.03 12.07
N ALA A 406 1.29 -5.03 11.32
CA ALA A 406 0.03 -5.75 11.52
C ALA A 406 -0.08 -6.43 12.88
N PHE A 407 1.04 -6.77 13.53
CA PHE A 407 1.01 -7.29 14.91
C PHE A 407 0.76 -6.18 15.94
N THR A 408 1.12 -4.95 15.60
CA THR A 408 1.11 -3.80 16.52
C THR A 408 -0.01 -2.79 16.26
N GLU A 409 -0.67 -2.85 15.12
CA GLU A 409 -1.79 -1.97 14.77
C GLU A 409 -2.85 -2.76 14.01
N ALA A 410 -4.09 -2.30 14.15
CA ALA A 410 -5.23 -2.82 13.41
C ALA A 410 -5.33 -2.16 12.02
N GLY A 411 -6.12 -2.74 11.12
CA GLY A 411 -6.37 -2.18 9.79
C GLY A 411 -5.18 -2.15 8.82
N MET A 412 -4.04 -2.79 9.11
CA MET A 412 -2.87 -2.74 8.22
C MET A 412 -3.09 -3.50 6.89
N MET A 413 -4.09 -4.37 6.84
CA MET A 413 -4.44 -5.19 5.68
C MET A 413 -5.95 -5.25 5.46
N LEU A 414 -6.37 -5.30 4.19
CA LEU A 414 -7.77 -5.38 3.76
C LEU A 414 -8.65 -4.30 4.41
N ALA A 415 -8.11 -3.11 4.61
CA ALA A 415 -8.79 -1.98 5.25
C ALA A 415 -8.47 -0.68 4.50
N PRO A 416 -9.36 0.34 4.58
CA PRO A 416 -9.11 1.66 4.02
C PRO A 416 -8.14 2.47 4.91
N PHE A 417 -6.95 1.92 5.13
CA PHE A 417 -5.97 2.42 6.09
C PHE A 417 -4.71 2.93 5.41
N ILE A 418 -3.89 3.64 6.18
CA ILE A 418 -2.79 4.53 5.76
C ILE A 418 -1.79 3.95 4.75
N LEU A 419 -1.49 2.65 4.83
CA LEU A 419 -0.52 1.98 3.97
C LEU A 419 -1.16 1.01 2.98
N TRP A 420 -2.49 0.88 2.93
CA TRP A 420 -3.16 -0.09 2.06
C TRP A 420 -2.79 0.06 0.57
N PRO A 421 -2.77 1.28 -0.02
CA PRO A 421 -2.27 1.45 -1.38
C PRO A 421 -0.82 1.00 -1.56
N HIS A 422 0.07 1.28 -0.60
CA HIS A 422 1.47 0.82 -0.62
C HIS A 422 1.53 -0.71 -0.60
N THR A 423 0.73 -1.35 0.24
CA THR A 423 0.57 -2.80 0.32
C THR A 423 0.17 -3.38 -1.02
N VAL A 424 -0.89 -2.83 -1.63
CA VAL A 424 -1.44 -3.30 -2.90
C VAL A 424 -0.41 -3.15 -4.03
N ILE A 425 0.26 -2.00 -4.11
CA ILE A 425 1.33 -1.77 -5.09
C ILE A 425 2.44 -2.80 -4.90
N ALA A 426 2.86 -3.04 -3.65
CA ALA A 426 3.95 -3.94 -3.34
C ALA A 426 3.60 -5.41 -3.61
N LEU A 427 2.38 -5.85 -3.29
CA LEU A 427 1.91 -7.22 -3.52
C LEU A 427 1.66 -7.57 -4.99
N THR A 428 1.33 -6.56 -5.80
CA THR A 428 0.99 -6.76 -7.21
C THR A 428 2.21 -7.23 -8.00
N SER A 429 2.15 -8.42 -8.59
CA SER A 429 3.09 -8.85 -9.63
C SER A 429 2.34 -9.00 -10.94
N LEU A 430 2.66 -8.18 -11.93
CA LEU A 430 2.18 -8.39 -13.29
C LEU A 430 3.29 -9.11 -14.03
N GLY A 431 2.97 -10.26 -14.62
CA GLY A 431 3.93 -11.09 -15.33
C GLY A 431 4.53 -10.39 -16.56
N PRO A 432 5.71 -10.83 -17.04
CA PRO A 432 6.28 -10.33 -18.28
C PRO A 432 5.33 -10.46 -19.47
N GLU A 433 4.51 -11.53 -19.50
CA GLU A 433 3.49 -11.78 -20.53
C GLU A 433 2.37 -10.74 -20.54
N PHE A 434 1.93 -10.28 -19.36
CA PHE A 434 0.94 -9.21 -19.28
C PHE A 434 1.52 -7.91 -19.82
N LEU A 435 2.79 -7.61 -19.49
CA LEU A 435 3.46 -6.39 -19.93
C LEU A 435 3.86 -6.43 -21.42
N SER A 436 4.19 -7.60 -21.97
CA SER A 436 4.57 -7.76 -23.38
C SER A 436 3.41 -7.51 -24.33
N ARG A 437 2.18 -7.89 -23.94
CA ARG A 437 0.94 -7.66 -24.71
C ARG A 437 0.62 -6.19 -24.96
N PHE A 438 1.17 -5.28 -24.15
CA PHE A 438 0.91 -3.85 -24.22
C PHE A 438 2.16 -3.00 -24.47
N ARG A 439 3.33 -3.62 -24.66
CA ARG A 439 4.55 -2.91 -25.02
C ARG A 439 4.38 -2.38 -26.45
N LYS A 440 4.49 -1.06 -26.65
CA LYS A 440 4.62 -0.51 -28.00
C LYS A 440 5.84 -1.19 -28.64
N PRO A 441 5.77 -1.68 -29.89
CA PRO A 441 6.94 -2.22 -30.56
C PRO A 441 8.00 -1.13 -30.58
N THR A 442 9.11 -1.37 -29.89
CA THR A 442 10.31 -0.54 -30.02
C THR A 442 10.74 -0.57 -31.48
N GLN A 443 11.07 0.60 -32.05
CA GLN A 443 11.47 0.76 -33.45
C GLN A 443 12.63 -0.16 -33.88
N ALA A 444 13.35 -0.80 -32.95
CA ALA A 444 14.33 -1.84 -33.23
C ALA A 444 13.74 -3.12 -33.86
N GLY A 445 12.45 -3.41 -33.67
CA GLY A 445 11.79 -4.58 -34.27
C GLY A 445 11.32 -4.39 -35.71
N ALA A 446 11.31 -3.15 -36.21
CA ALA A 446 10.90 -2.84 -37.58
C ALA A 446 12.04 -3.04 -38.60
N GLN A 447 13.29 -3.12 -38.15
CA GLN A 447 14.46 -3.35 -39.03
C GLN A 447 14.70 -4.83 -39.34
N HIS A 448 14.11 -5.76 -38.58
CA HIS A 448 14.24 -7.20 -38.83
C HIS A 448 13.06 -7.84 -39.58
N ALA A 449 12.00 -7.07 -39.85
CA ALA A 449 10.86 -7.54 -40.64
C ALA A 449 10.89 -7.02 -42.10
N SER A 450 11.99 -6.38 -42.49
CA SER A 450 12.24 -5.86 -43.84
C SER A 450 13.62 -6.27 -44.35
N GLY A 451 14.00 -7.52 -44.08
CA GLY A 451 15.21 -8.16 -44.60
C GLY A 451 14.83 -9.41 -45.35
#